data_AF-A0A2T2S2U1-F1
#
_entry.id   AF-A0A2T2S2U1-F1
#
_cell.length_a   1.000
_cell.length_b   1.000
_cell.length_c   1.000
_cell.angle_alpha   90.00
_cell.angle_beta   90.00
_cell.angle_gamma   90.00
#
_symmetry.space_group_name_H-M   'P 1'
#
loop_
_entity.id
_entity.type
_entity.pdbx_description
1 polymer ?
#
loop_
_entity_poly.entity_id
_entity_poly.type
_entity_poly.pdbx_seq_one_letter_code
_entity_poly.pdbx_strand_id
1 'polypeptide(L)'
;MIPLLRALFARRAEPPPAEVEIYTWQMCPFCWRAKLLLGWKGVRATEYKIDGDERARTRMAERAGGRRTLPQIFVNGQAIGGCDELYTLNGRGQLDGLLAQPPSAPPV
;
A
#
# COMPACT_ATOMS: atom_id res chain seq x y z
N MET A 1 -18.64 -2.94 38.46
CA MET A 1 -18.66 -1.50 38.08
C MET A 1 -17.50 -1.08 37.14
N ILE A 2 -16.66 -2.00 36.63
CA ILE A 2 -15.56 -1.69 35.68
C ILE A 2 -15.80 -2.12 34.20
N PRO A 3 -16.83 -2.93 33.80
CA PRO A 3 -16.90 -3.42 32.42
C PRO A 3 -17.27 -2.33 31.39
N LEU A 4 -17.84 -1.19 31.82
CA LEU A 4 -18.28 -0.11 30.92
C LEU A 4 -17.12 0.77 30.43
N LEU A 5 -16.01 0.85 31.17
CA LEU A 5 -14.87 1.70 30.80
C LEU A 5 -14.00 1.10 29.69
N ARG A 6 -14.02 -0.24 29.48
CA ARG A 6 -13.29 -0.90 28.38
C ARG A 6 -13.92 -0.62 27.01
N ALA A 7 -15.23 -0.39 26.93
CA ALA A 7 -15.94 -0.11 25.69
C ALA A 7 -15.68 1.31 25.15
N LEU A 8 -15.35 2.27 26.02
CA LEU A 8 -15.11 3.67 25.66
C LEU A 8 -13.72 3.91 25.04
N PHE A 9 -12.80 2.95 25.15
CA PHE A 9 -11.47 3.01 24.52
C PHE A 9 -11.28 1.99 23.38
N ALA A 10 -12.34 1.28 22.99
CA ALA A 10 -12.28 0.21 21.98
C ALA A 10 -12.32 0.70 20.51
N ARG A 11 -12.06 1.98 20.25
CA ARG A 11 -11.90 2.50 18.88
C ARG A 11 -10.47 2.97 18.66
N ARG A 12 -9.50 2.07 18.75
CA ARG A 12 -8.33 2.20 17.88
C ARG A 12 -8.83 1.79 16.50
N ALA A 13 -8.77 2.69 15.52
CA ALA A 13 -8.96 2.30 14.14
C ALA A 13 -7.99 1.15 13.89
N GLU A 14 -8.51 -0.06 13.72
CA GLU A 14 -7.68 -1.22 13.40
C GLU A 14 -7.01 -0.91 12.05
N PRO A 15 -5.71 -1.20 11.90
CA PRO A 15 -5.04 -1.01 10.63
C PRO A 15 -5.80 -1.83 9.56
N PRO A 16 -5.93 -1.31 8.33
CA PRO A 16 -6.61 -2.01 7.26
C PRO A 16 -6.06 -3.43 7.11
N PRO A 17 -6.92 -4.44 6.94
CA PRO A 17 -6.50 -5.84 6.87
C PRO A 17 -5.75 -6.19 5.57
N ALA A 18 -5.76 -5.30 4.58
CA ALA A 18 -5.06 -5.53 3.33
C ALA A 18 -3.53 -5.52 3.51
N GLU A 19 -2.88 -6.43 2.81
CA GLU A 19 -1.44 -6.39 2.61
C GLU A 19 -1.11 -5.37 1.54
N VAL A 20 -0.19 -4.44 1.84
CA VAL A 20 0.23 -3.41 0.89
C VAL A 20 1.74 -3.43 0.74
N GLU A 21 2.19 -3.51 -0.50
CA GLU A 21 3.60 -3.43 -0.86
C GLU A 21 3.84 -2.19 -1.73
N ILE A 22 5.02 -1.59 -1.61
CA ILE A 22 5.44 -0.49 -2.46
C ILE A 22 6.91 -0.61 -2.83
N TYR A 23 7.19 -0.58 -4.13
CA TYR A 23 8.54 -0.46 -4.66
C TYR A 23 8.91 1.01 -4.82
N THR A 24 10.13 1.39 -4.40
CA THR A 24 10.56 2.78 -4.36
C THR A 24 12.03 2.97 -4.73
N TRP A 25 12.36 4.23 -5.04
CA TRP A 25 13.71 4.77 -4.93
C TRP A 25 13.80 5.71 -3.74
N GLN A 26 15.00 5.84 -3.19
CA GLN A 26 15.29 6.70 -2.04
C GLN A 26 14.94 8.16 -2.32
N MET A 27 15.33 8.66 -3.50
CA MET A 27 15.10 10.04 -3.94
C MET A 27 14.02 10.10 -5.02
N CYS A 28 12.77 9.84 -4.62
CA CYS A 28 11.62 9.78 -5.52
C CYS A 28 10.42 10.54 -4.92
N PRO A 29 10.09 11.75 -5.42
CA PRO A 29 9.00 12.54 -4.87
C PRO A 29 7.64 11.84 -4.99
N PHE A 30 7.40 11.12 -6.10
CA PHE A 30 6.18 10.33 -6.30
C PHE A 30 6.04 9.19 -5.27
N CYS A 31 7.16 8.56 -4.91
CA CYS A 31 7.20 7.51 -3.91
C CYS A 31 6.85 8.06 -2.53
N TRP A 32 7.36 9.24 -2.18
CA TRP A 32 7.01 9.92 -0.93
C TRP A 32 5.52 10.28 -0.87
N ARG A 33 4.95 10.82 -1.95
CA ARG A 33 3.52 11.14 -2.02
C ARG A 33 2.63 9.91 -1.88
N ALA A 34 3.00 8.79 -2.49
CA ALA A 34 2.26 7.54 -2.36
C ALA A 34 2.32 7.01 -0.92
N LYS A 35 3.51 6.99 -0.30
CA LYS A 35 3.68 6.59 1.10
C LYS A 35 2.89 7.47 2.07
N LEU A 36 2.87 8.79 1.83
CA LEU A 36 2.11 9.72 2.65
C LEU A 36 0.61 9.41 2.60
N LEU A 37 0.06 9.20 1.40
CA LEU A 37 -1.35 8.84 1.22
C LEU A 37 -1.67 7.51 1.92
N LEU A 38 -0.87 6.46 1.72
CA LEU A 38 -1.05 5.18 2.41
C LEU A 38 -0.98 5.33 3.94
N GLY A 39 -0.04 6.13 4.44
CA GLY A 39 0.07 6.44 5.87
C GLY A 39 -1.16 7.19 6.41
N TRP A 40 -1.73 8.13 5.65
CA TRP A 40 -2.97 8.81 5.99
C TRP A 40 -4.17 7.87 6.03
N LYS A 41 -4.15 6.79 5.24
CA LYS A 41 -5.13 5.70 5.28
C LYS A 41 -4.88 4.71 6.43
N GLY A 42 -3.87 4.93 7.27
CA GLY A 42 -3.52 4.04 8.37
C GLY A 42 -2.82 2.75 7.93
N VAL A 43 -2.40 2.66 6.66
CA VAL A 43 -1.70 1.50 6.11
C VAL A 43 -0.22 1.54 6.47
N ARG A 44 0.32 0.41 6.92
CA ARG A 44 1.77 0.20 7.01
C ARG A 44 2.21 -0.67 5.85
N ALA A 45 2.64 -0.04 4.76
CA ALA A 45 3.10 -0.75 3.57
C ALA A 45 4.51 -1.33 3.76
N THR A 46 4.74 -2.53 3.22
CA THR A 46 6.08 -3.11 3.05
C THR A 46 6.80 -2.37 1.93
N GLU A 47 7.89 -1.69 2.25
CA GLU A 47 8.67 -0.90 1.29
C GLU A 47 9.88 -1.70 0.76
N TYR A 48 9.96 -1.88 -0.55
CA TYR A 48 11.13 -2.42 -1.25
C TYR A 48 11.89 -1.27 -1.91
N LYS A 49 13.04 -0.90 -1.36
CA LYS A 49 13.95 0.09 -1.95
C LYS A 49 14.84 -0.61 -2.96
N ILE A 50 14.70 -0.25 -4.23
CA ILE A 50 15.38 -0.95 -5.35
C ILE A 50 16.35 -0.04 -6.11
N ASP A 51 16.89 0.97 -5.42
CA ASP A 51 17.91 1.87 -5.97
C ASP A 51 19.09 1.09 -6.54
N GLY A 52 19.35 1.24 -7.84
CA GLY A 52 20.43 0.54 -8.53
C GLY A 52 20.25 -0.98 -8.70
N ASP A 53 19.20 -1.59 -8.14
CA ASP A 53 18.94 -3.03 -8.27
C ASP A 53 18.06 -3.33 -9.49
N GLU A 54 18.71 -3.52 -10.64
CA GLU A 54 18.04 -3.84 -11.90
C GLU A 54 17.34 -5.22 -11.87
N ARG A 55 17.84 -6.17 -11.07
CA ARG A 55 17.20 -7.49 -10.93
C ARG A 55 15.89 -7.36 -10.16
N ALA A 56 15.88 -6.60 -9.06
CA ALA A 56 14.64 -6.31 -8.34
C ALA A 56 13.66 -5.49 -9.18
N ARG A 57 14.16 -4.53 -9.98
CA ARG A 57 13.33 -3.76 -10.91
C ARG A 57 12.68 -4.63 -11.97
N THR A 58 13.41 -5.63 -12.50
CA THR A 58 12.86 -6.60 -13.46
C THR A 58 11.77 -7.46 -12.82
N ARG A 59 12.01 -8.02 -11.63
CA ARG A 59 10.99 -8.80 -10.89
C ARG A 59 9.74 -7.98 -10.57
N MET A 60 9.92 -6.73 -10.14
CA MET A 60 8.80 -5.81 -9.92
C MET A 60 8.02 -5.56 -11.22
N ALA A 61 8.72 -5.34 -12.33
CA ALA A 61 8.07 -5.09 -13.61
C ALA A 61 7.25 -6.28 -14.11
N GLU A 62 7.74 -7.51 -13.92
CA GLU A 62 6.98 -8.73 -14.22
C GLU A 62 5.66 -8.78 -13.44
N ARG A 63 5.68 -8.44 -12.15
CA ARG A 63 4.46 -8.33 -11.32
C ARG A 63 3.55 -7.16 -11.75
N ALA A 64 4.13 -6.06 -12.24
CA ALA A 64 3.42 -4.83 -12.61
C ALA A 64 2.94 -4.79 -14.07
N GLY A 65 2.84 -5.94 -14.75
CA GLY A 65 2.41 -6.01 -16.15
C GLY A 65 3.37 -5.32 -17.12
N GLY A 66 4.67 -5.38 -16.84
CA GLY A 66 5.75 -4.79 -17.63
C GLY A 66 6.09 -3.34 -17.28
N ARG A 67 5.36 -2.70 -16.36
CA ARG A 67 5.63 -1.30 -15.95
C ARG A 67 6.92 -1.22 -15.13
N ARG A 68 7.80 -0.27 -15.49
CA ARG A 68 9.15 -0.10 -14.87
C ARG A 68 9.32 1.21 -14.10
N THR A 69 8.29 2.05 -14.05
CA THR A 69 8.30 3.34 -13.35
C THR A 69 8.08 3.13 -11.86
N LEU A 70 8.55 4.07 -11.02
CA LEU A 70 8.33 4.02 -9.58
C LEU A 70 7.52 5.24 -9.11
N PRO A 71 6.72 5.09 -8.03
CA PRO A 71 6.50 3.86 -7.27
C PRO A 71 5.68 2.83 -8.06
N GLN A 72 5.73 1.56 -7.64
CA GLN A 72 4.70 0.57 -7.97
C GLN A 72 4.08 0.06 -6.67
N ILE A 73 2.75 0.12 -6.58
CA ILE A 73 1.97 -0.26 -5.41
C ILE A 73 1.22 -1.55 -5.72
N PHE A 74 1.23 -2.47 -4.76
CA PHE A 74 0.44 -3.70 -4.79
C PHE A 74 -0.44 -3.76 -3.55
N VAL A 75 -1.68 -4.25 -3.72
CA VAL A 75 -2.62 -4.48 -2.63
C VAL A 75 -3.10 -5.93 -2.75
N ASN A 76 -2.89 -6.73 -1.71
CA ASN A 76 -3.19 -8.17 -1.70
C ASN A 76 -2.61 -8.90 -2.93
N GLY A 77 -1.37 -8.57 -3.29
CA GLY A 77 -0.68 -9.11 -4.47
C GLY A 77 -1.13 -8.56 -5.83
N GLN A 78 -2.22 -7.79 -5.89
CA GLN A 78 -2.69 -7.19 -7.14
C GLN A 78 -1.96 -5.87 -7.43
N ALA A 79 -1.45 -5.71 -8.65
CA ALA A 79 -0.87 -4.46 -9.12
C ALA A 79 -1.91 -3.35 -9.20
N ILE A 80 -1.72 -2.28 -8.41
CA ILE A 80 -2.56 -1.08 -8.45
C ILE A 80 -2.01 -0.06 -9.45
N GLY A 81 -0.68 -0.03 -9.62
CA GLY A 81 0.01 0.91 -10.49
C GLY A 81 0.88 1.89 -9.70
N GLY A 82 1.08 3.09 -10.24
CA GLY A 82 1.94 4.10 -9.67
C GLY A 82 1.21 5.09 -8.76
N CYS A 83 1.88 6.21 -8.49
CA CYS A 83 1.34 7.28 -7.65
C CYS A 83 0.01 7.82 -8.21
N ASP A 84 -0.09 8.02 -9.53
CA ASP A 84 -1.27 8.64 -10.13
C ASP A 84 -2.48 7.71 -10.08
N GLU A 85 -2.30 6.41 -10.33
CA GLU A 85 -3.37 5.42 -10.18
C GLU A 85 -3.86 5.32 -8.73
N LEU A 86 -2.93 5.33 -7.76
CA LEU A 86 -3.27 5.32 -6.34
C LEU A 86 -4.13 6.53 -5.95
N TYR A 87 -3.73 7.74 -6.37
CA TYR A 87 -4.48 8.96 -6.10
C TYR A 87 -5.81 8.99 -6.86
N THR A 88 -5.87 8.41 -8.06
CA THR A 88 -7.12 8.26 -8.83
C THR A 88 -8.13 7.39 -8.08
N LEU A 89 -7.70 6.24 -7.55
CA LEU A 89 -8.56 5.37 -6.72
C LEU A 89 -9.03 6.07 -5.45
N ASN A 90 -8.15 6.83 -4.80
CA ASN A 90 -8.51 7.62 -3.63
C ASN A 90 -9.54 8.71 -3.96
N GLY A 91 -9.32 9.46 -5.04
CA GLY A 91 -10.24 10.51 -5.49
C GLY A 91 -11.62 9.98 -5.90
N ARG A 92 -11.70 8.71 -6.31
CA ARG A 92 -12.95 8.00 -6.59
C ARG A 92 -13.61 7.35 -5.37
N GLY A 93 -12.99 7.43 -4.18
CA GLY A 93 -13.47 6.77 -2.96
C GLY A 93 -13.33 5.24 -2.99
N GLN A 94 -12.57 4.67 -3.93
CA GLN A 94 -12.44 3.23 -4.14
C GLN A 94 -11.28 2.62 -3.34
N LEU A 95 -10.29 3.44 -2.98
CA LEU A 95 -9.09 2.97 -2.28
C LEU A 95 -9.43 2.36 -0.91
N ASP A 96 -10.35 2.96 -0.15
CA ASP A 96 -10.68 2.48 1.20
C ASP A 96 -11.34 1.10 1.17
N GLY A 97 -12.18 0.85 0.17
CA GLY A 97 -12.80 -0.46 -0.03
C GLY A 97 -11.78 -1.55 -0.37
N LEU A 98 -10.75 -1.22 -1.14
CA LEU A 98 -9.65 -2.15 -1.46
C LEU A 98 -8.79 -2.44 -0.23
N LEU A 99 -8.45 -1.41 0.54
CA LEU A 99 -7.63 -1.54 1.75
C LEU A 99 -8.37 -2.28 2.89
N ALA A 100 -9.70 -2.25 2.90
CA ALA A 100 -10.52 -2.96 3.88
C ALA A 100 -10.62 -4.47 3.63
N GLN A 101 -10.11 -4.98 2.50
CA GLN A 101 -10.20 -6.41 2.16
C GLN A 101 -8.97 -7.17 2.68
N PRO A 102 -9.16 -8.27 3.43
CA PRO A 102 -8.04 -9.14 3.80
C PRO A 102 -7.46 -9.82 2.54
N PRO A 103 -6.17 -10.19 2.56
CA PRO A 103 -5.57 -10.96 1.48
C PRO A 103 -6.28 -12.31 1.30
N SER A 104 -6.62 -12.65 0.06
CA SER A 104 -7.31 -13.90 -0.28
C SER A 104 -6.36 -15.10 -0.43
N ALA A 105 -5.04 -14.86 -0.46
CA ALA A 105 -3.97 -15.86 -0.59
C ALA A 105 -2.78 -15.44 0.30
N PRO A 106 -1.92 -16.39 0.73
CA PRO A 106 -0.74 -16.05 1.52
C PRO A 106 0.23 -15.13 0.75
N PRO A 107 0.97 -14.26 1.45
CA PRO A 107 1.95 -13.35 0.86
C PRO A 107 3.01 -14.12 0.05
N VAL A 108 3.42 -13.53 -1.08
CA VAL A 108 4.42 -14.08 -2.01
C VAL A 108 5.83 -13.59 -1.67
#